data_AF-A0AAD9W3J0-F1
#
_entry.id   AF-A0AAD9W3J0-F1
#
_cell.length_a   1.000
_cell.length_b   1.000
_cell.length_c   1.000
_cell.angle_alpha   90.00
_cell.angle_beta   90.00
_cell.angle_gamma   90.00
#
_symmetry.space_group_name_H-M   'P 1'
#
loop_
_entity.id
_entity.type
_entity.pdbx_description
1 polymer ?
#
loop_
_entity_poly.entity_id
_entity_poly.type
_entity_poly.pdbx_seq_one_letter_code
_entity_poly.pdbx_strand_id
1 'polypeptide(L)'
;MASSRKGQPSSPPPAHHDVPMTVDQIGGESQHLPEDEVPALTHVIPTIFVPLKDDLLEPIEPAKDRVERMERMKASLDANELKVRDNINWIYEREARRHIMEAQKTGAFSQPRQTTPLTWEEADRHLANMAVQANPTASYHLPPEKLAEFQNYDRANAGQPPPDSMCPHERTAREVLAIAQRGVRDMESYSMNHIKGIRDQLNKSIEKEKRAHA
;
A
#
# COMPACT_ATOMS: atom_id res chain seq x y z
N MET A 1 51.91 -8.52 -80.71
CA MET A 1 51.75 -7.12 -80.23
C MET A 1 50.27 -6.84 -80.03
N ALA A 2 49.94 -6.21 -78.89
CA ALA A 2 48.71 -5.47 -78.50
C ALA A 2 47.30 -6.11 -78.58
N SER A 3 46.82 -6.53 -77.40
CA SER A 3 45.63 -6.04 -76.64
C SER A 3 44.25 -5.85 -77.30
N SER A 4 43.23 -6.58 -76.82
CA SER A 4 42.20 -6.02 -75.91
C SER A 4 41.13 -7.03 -75.44
N ARG A 5 40.67 -6.80 -74.20
CA ARG A 5 39.69 -7.46 -73.32
C ARG A 5 38.34 -7.89 -73.92
N LYS A 6 37.81 -9.01 -73.39
CA LYS A 6 36.44 -9.29 -72.85
C LYS A 6 36.31 -10.80 -72.67
N GLY A 7 35.68 -11.41 -71.66
CA GLY A 7 35.06 -11.02 -70.40
C GLY A 7 34.87 -12.34 -69.62
N GLN A 8 35.14 -12.34 -68.32
CA GLN A 8 35.08 -13.52 -67.44
C GLN A 8 33.66 -13.78 -66.92
N PRO A 9 33.31 -15.06 -66.65
CA PRO A 9 31.98 -15.48 -66.23
C PRO A 9 31.70 -15.21 -64.75
N SER A 10 30.43 -14.93 -64.47
CA SER A 10 29.85 -14.54 -63.18
C SER A 10 29.90 -15.65 -62.13
N SER A 11 30.51 -15.34 -60.99
CA SER A 11 30.47 -16.10 -59.74
C SER A 11 29.09 -16.07 -59.08
N PRO A 12 28.69 -17.14 -58.35
CA PRO A 12 27.46 -17.14 -57.57
C PRO A 12 27.57 -16.22 -56.34
N PRO A 13 26.44 -15.63 -55.87
CA PRO A 13 26.44 -14.71 -54.74
C PRO A 13 26.73 -15.42 -53.41
N PRO A 14 27.41 -14.74 -52.47
CA PRO A 14 27.67 -15.29 -51.14
C PRO A 14 26.37 -15.41 -50.35
N ALA A 15 26.22 -16.54 -49.66
CA ALA A 15 25.19 -16.75 -48.66
C ALA A 15 25.29 -15.66 -47.59
N HIS A 16 24.29 -14.78 -47.54
CA HIS A 16 24.06 -13.96 -46.37
C HIS A 16 23.61 -14.88 -45.24
N HIS A 17 24.54 -15.17 -44.33
CA HIS A 17 24.22 -15.57 -42.97
C HIS A 17 23.50 -14.38 -42.32
N ASP A 18 22.18 -14.31 -42.50
CA ASP A 18 21.32 -13.62 -41.55
C ASP A 18 21.32 -14.46 -40.28
N VAL A 19 22.31 -14.19 -39.43
CA VAL A 19 22.23 -14.48 -38.01
C VAL A 19 21.07 -13.63 -37.50
N PRO A 20 19.95 -14.20 -37.03
CA PRO A 20 19.03 -13.40 -36.24
C PRO A 20 19.83 -12.98 -35.01
N MET A 21 20.13 -11.68 -34.96
CA MET A 21 20.63 -11.00 -33.78
C MET A 21 19.78 -11.50 -32.61
N THR A 22 20.39 -12.31 -31.74
CA THR A 22 19.94 -12.47 -30.37
C THR A 22 19.96 -11.06 -29.81
N VAL A 23 18.80 -10.40 -29.87
CA VAL A 23 18.47 -9.35 -28.95
C VAL A 23 18.65 -10.02 -27.61
N ASP A 24 19.72 -9.65 -26.92
CA ASP A 24 19.79 -9.73 -25.47
C ASP A 24 18.49 -9.11 -24.98
N GLN A 25 17.47 -9.95 -24.81
CA GLN A 25 16.49 -9.76 -23.78
C GLN A 25 17.36 -9.68 -22.54
N ILE A 26 17.69 -8.45 -22.15
CA ILE A 26 17.81 -8.11 -20.75
C ILE A 26 16.42 -8.43 -20.22
N GLY A 27 16.23 -9.72 -19.94
CA GLY A 27 15.23 -10.18 -19.03
C GLY A 27 15.59 -9.45 -17.76
N GLY A 28 14.86 -8.37 -17.52
CA GLY A 28 14.32 -8.20 -16.19
C GLY A 28 13.59 -9.51 -15.93
N GLU A 29 14.32 -10.48 -15.41
CA GLU A 29 13.81 -11.49 -14.52
C GLU A 29 13.08 -10.67 -13.46
N SER A 30 11.81 -10.39 -13.75
CA SER A 30 10.81 -10.31 -12.72
C SER A 30 11.00 -11.62 -12.01
N GLN A 31 11.76 -11.57 -10.92
CA GLN A 31 11.97 -12.71 -10.04
C GLN A 31 10.57 -13.22 -9.78
N HIS A 32 10.23 -14.29 -10.48
CA HIS A 32 9.04 -15.06 -10.24
C HIS A 32 9.37 -15.69 -8.89
N LEU A 33 9.12 -14.94 -7.82
CA LEU A 33 9.14 -15.47 -6.47
C LEU A 33 8.32 -16.75 -6.56
N PRO A 34 8.88 -17.91 -6.17
CA PRO A 34 8.11 -19.14 -6.15
C PRO A 34 6.81 -18.85 -5.42
N GLU A 35 5.70 -19.34 -5.97
CA GLU A 35 4.34 -19.11 -5.49
C GLU A 35 4.13 -19.73 -4.11
N ASP A 36 4.78 -19.20 -3.09
CA ASP A 36 4.35 -19.37 -1.71
C ASP A 36 3.06 -18.56 -1.61
N GLU A 37 1.93 -19.27 -1.68
CA GLU A 37 0.60 -18.73 -1.46
C GLU A 37 0.61 -18.02 -0.10
N VAL A 38 0.70 -16.69 -0.11
CA VAL A 38 0.69 -15.89 1.11
C VAL A 38 -0.61 -16.18 1.82
N PRO A 39 -0.60 -16.76 3.04
CA PRO A 39 -1.83 -17.11 3.72
C PRO A 39 -2.60 -15.85 4.10
N ALA A 40 -3.92 -15.93 4.01
CA ALA A 40 -4.81 -14.82 4.35
C ALA A 40 -4.62 -14.36 5.80
N LEU A 41 -4.69 -13.05 6.01
CA LEU A 41 -4.64 -12.45 7.34
C LEU A 41 -5.89 -12.79 8.15
N THR A 42 -5.74 -13.63 9.17
CA THR A 42 -6.82 -13.98 10.12
C THR A 42 -6.87 -13.04 11.32
N HIS A 43 -5.71 -12.72 11.91
CA HIS A 43 -5.61 -11.93 13.12
C HIS A 43 -4.39 -11.01 13.12
N VAL A 44 -4.57 -9.80 13.65
CA VAL A 44 -3.49 -8.80 13.84
C VAL A 44 -2.73 -9.01 15.15
N ILE A 45 -3.25 -9.80 16.09
CA ILE A 45 -2.67 -10.00 17.44
C ILE A 45 -1.15 -10.26 17.43
N PRO A 46 -0.57 -11.06 16.51
CA PRO A 46 0.87 -11.32 16.52
C PRO A 46 1.75 -10.06 16.35
N THR A 47 1.22 -8.94 15.87
CA THR A 47 2.00 -7.71 15.63
C THR A 47 2.45 -7.02 16.92
N ILE A 48 1.84 -7.35 18.07
CA ILE A 48 2.20 -6.81 19.39
C ILE A 48 3.54 -7.36 19.90
N PHE A 49 3.98 -8.51 19.38
CA PHE A 49 5.24 -9.13 19.76
C PHE A 49 6.37 -8.45 19.00
N VAL A 50 7.07 -7.56 19.70
CA VAL A 50 8.25 -6.85 19.17
C VAL A 50 9.50 -7.58 19.64
N PRO A 51 10.42 -7.96 18.73
CA PRO A 51 11.71 -8.53 19.12
C PRO A 51 12.47 -7.57 20.05
N LEU A 52 13.10 -8.14 21.07
CA LEU A 52 13.97 -7.38 21.96
C LEU A 52 15.14 -6.82 21.16
N LYS A 53 15.45 -5.54 21.38
CA LYS A 53 16.60 -4.88 20.75
C LYS A 53 17.87 -5.01 21.59
N ASP A 54 17.70 -5.03 22.90
CA ASP A 54 18.79 -5.08 23.85
C ASP A 54 19.09 -6.53 24.21
N ASP A 55 20.37 -6.87 24.27
CA ASP A 55 20.81 -8.16 24.76
C ASP A 55 20.57 -8.22 26.28
N LEU A 56 19.76 -9.17 26.72
CA LEU A 56 19.45 -9.37 28.14
C LEU A 56 20.65 -9.90 28.93
N LEU A 57 21.72 -10.34 28.24
CA LEU A 57 22.94 -10.83 28.85
C LEU A 57 23.94 -9.70 29.16
N GLU A 58 23.75 -8.51 28.58
CA GLU A 58 24.58 -7.35 28.89
C GLU A 58 24.18 -6.71 30.23
N PRO A 59 25.14 -6.24 31.06
CA PRO A 59 24.82 -5.56 32.30
C PRO A 59 23.98 -4.30 32.07
N ILE A 60 22.73 -4.32 32.54
CA ILE A 60 21.81 -3.19 32.44
C ILE A 60 22.19 -2.14 33.50
N GLU A 61 22.55 -0.94 33.06
CA GLU A 61 22.82 0.16 33.99
C GLU A 61 21.58 0.49 34.82
N PRO A 62 21.64 0.43 36.16
CA PRO A 62 20.49 0.75 37.00
C PRO A 62 20.14 2.24 36.86
N ALA A 63 18.84 2.55 36.93
CA ALA A 63 18.39 3.94 37.02
C ALA A 63 18.88 4.58 38.33
N LYS A 64 19.39 5.81 38.27
CA LYS A 64 19.94 6.56 39.40
C LYS A 64 18.85 6.96 40.38
N ASP A 65 17.69 7.33 39.85
CA ASP A 65 16.53 7.72 40.64
C ASP A 65 15.23 7.09 40.10
N ARG A 66 14.13 7.30 40.84
CA ARG A 66 12.81 6.79 40.46
C ARG A 66 12.25 7.52 39.23
N VAL A 67 12.62 8.79 39.03
CA VAL A 67 12.14 9.61 37.91
C VAL A 67 12.73 9.10 36.60
N GLU A 68 14.03 8.92 36.54
CA GLU A 68 14.79 8.33 35.43
C GLU A 68 14.27 6.93 35.12
N ARG A 69 13.97 6.11 36.14
CA ARG A 69 13.35 4.79 35.91
C ARG A 69 12.03 4.92 35.14
N MET A 70 11.14 5.82 35.57
CA MET A 70 9.84 6.01 34.91
C MET A 70 9.99 6.65 33.51
N GLU A 71 10.97 7.54 33.33
CA GLU A 71 11.29 8.12 32.02
C GLU A 71 11.83 7.07 31.04
N ARG A 72 12.70 6.15 31.50
CA ARG A 72 13.14 4.99 30.71
C ARG A 72 11.98 4.07 30.37
N MET A 73 11.06 3.80 31.30
CA MET A 73 9.85 3.01 31.03
C MET A 73 8.97 3.65 29.96
N LYS A 74 8.79 4.98 30.03
CA LYS A 74 8.04 5.73 29.01
C LYS A 74 8.72 5.65 27.65
N ALA A 75 10.03 5.83 27.58
CA ALA A 75 10.79 5.72 26.33
C ALA A 75 10.68 4.31 25.72
N SER A 76 10.75 3.27 26.55
CA SER A 76 10.53 1.88 26.13
C SER A 76 9.12 1.65 25.59
N LEU A 77 8.10 2.21 26.24
CA LEU A 77 6.71 2.15 25.78
C LEU A 77 6.53 2.82 24.42
N ASP A 78 7.07 4.02 24.23
CA ASP A 78 6.97 4.76 22.96
C ASP A 78 7.73 4.02 21.83
N ALA A 79 8.89 3.44 22.13
CA ALA A 79 9.65 2.64 21.17
C ALA A 79 8.93 1.33 20.79
N ASN A 80 8.28 0.68 21.77
CA ASN A 80 7.45 -0.50 21.53
C ASN A 80 6.24 -0.14 20.66
N GLU A 81 5.53 0.95 20.97
CA GLU A 81 4.39 1.40 20.17
C GLU A 81 4.77 1.60 18.70
N LEU A 82 5.87 2.31 18.45
CA LEU A 82 6.34 2.54 17.09
C LEU A 82 6.56 1.21 16.35
N LYS A 83 7.17 0.22 17.01
CA LYS A 83 7.42 -1.09 16.40
C LYS A 83 6.17 -1.91 16.17
N VAL A 84 5.20 -1.87 17.08
CA VAL A 84 3.91 -2.53 16.86
C VAL A 84 3.19 -1.89 15.67
N ARG A 85 3.25 -0.56 15.52
CA ARG A 85 2.68 0.14 14.37
C ARG A 85 3.36 -0.27 13.06
N ASP A 86 4.69 -0.35 13.04
CA ASP A 86 5.45 -0.84 11.88
C ASP A 86 5.02 -2.27 11.50
N ASN A 87 4.86 -3.16 12.49
CA ASN A 87 4.42 -4.53 12.30
C ASN A 87 2.99 -4.61 11.74
N ILE A 88 2.08 -3.78 12.25
CA ILE A 88 0.71 -3.67 11.74
C ILE A 88 0.74 -3.20 10.28
N ASN A 89 1.51 -2.14 9.97
CA ASN A 89 1.61 -1.68 8.59
C ASN A 89 2.13 -2.79 7.66
N TRP A 90 3.20 -3.48 8.07
CA TRP A 90 3.78 -4.57 7.29
C TRP A 90 2.82 -5.70 7.00
N ILE A 91 2.01 -6.14 7.99
CA ILE A 91 1.08 -7.26 7.79
C ILE A 91 -0.06 -6.88 6.85
N TYR A 92 -0.53 -5.64 6.92
CA TYR A 92 -1.58 -5.12 6.02
C TYR A 92 -1.07 -4.83 4.61
N GLU A 93 0.18 -4.37 4.45
CA GLU A 93 0.83 -4.30 3.14
C GLU A 93 0.96 -5.69 2.50
N ARG A 94 1.35 -6.69 3.29
CA ARG A 94 1.46 -8.07 2.83
C ARG A 94 0.10 -8.60 2.35
N GLU A 95 -0.97 -8.33 3.10
CA GLU A 95 -2.34 -8.71 2.72
C GLU A 95 -2.80 -7.99 1.44
N ALA A 96 -2.50 -6.69 1.30
CA ALA A 96 -2.79 -5.95 0.08
C ALA A 96 -2.08 -6.55 -1.14
N ARG A 97 -0.79 -6.93 -0.98
CA ARG A 97 -0.04 -7.64 -2.05
C ARG A 97 -0.67 -9.00 -2.38
N ARG A 98 -1.13 -9.76 -1.39
CA ARG A 98 -1.84 -11.04 -1.60
C ARG A 98 -3.06 -10.85 -2.51
N HIS A 99 -3.92 -9.87 -2.23
CA HIS A 99 -5.10 -9.58 -3.06
C HIS A 99 -4.72 -9.18 -4.50
N ILE A 100 -3.67 -8.37 -4.67
CA ILE A 100 -3.19 -7.98 -6.00
C ILE A 100 -2.70 -9.22 -6.77
N MET A 101 -1.92 -10.09 -6.12
CA MET A 101 -1.44 -11.34 -6.73
C MET A 101 -2.59 -12.27 -7.08
N GLU A 102 -3.58 -12.42 -6.21
CA GLU A 102 -4.78 -13.23 -6.46
C GLU A 102 -5.54 -12.73 -7.71
N ALA A 103 -5.76 -11.42 -7.81
CA ALA A 103 -6.38 -10.81 -8.98
C ALA A 103 -5.55 -10.96 -10.27
N GLN A 104 -4.21 -10.92 -10.17
CA GLN A 104 -3.34 -11.21 -11.31
C GLN A 104 -3.47 -12.67 -11.77
N LYS A 105 -3.50 -13.64 -10.84
CA LYS A 105 -3.66 -15.07 -11.15
C LYS A 105 -4.99 -15.38 -11.82
N THR A 106 -6.08 -14.74 -11.42
CA THR A 106 -7.40 -14.95 -12.05
C THR A 106 -7.53 -14.27 -13.42
N GLY A 107 -6.50 -13.57 -13.89
CA GLY A 107 -6.55 -12.81 -15.13
C GLY A 107 -7.48 -11.59 -15.05
N ALA A 108 -7.81 -11.09 -13.85
CA ALA A 108 -8.67 -9.92 -13.66
C ALA A 108 -8.16 -8.67 -14.40
N PHE A 109 -6.84 -8.59 -14.61
CA PHE A 109 -6.17 -7.50 -15.31
C PHE A 109 -5.77 -7.84 -16.74
N SER A 110 -6.09 -9.04 -17.23
CA SER A 110 -5.68 -9.51 -18.57
C SER A 110 -6.46 -8.85 -19.71
N GLN A 111 -7.66 -8.33 -19.43
CA GLN A 111 -8.48 -7.64 -20.43
C GLN A 111 -8.33 -6.11 -20.28
N PRO A 112 -8.12 -5.38 -21.40
CA PRO A 112 -8.15 -3.93 -21.37
C PRO A 112 -9.51 -3.46 -20.86
N ARG A 113 -9.49 -2.47 -19.96
CA ARG A 113 -10.71 -1.88 -19.37
C ARG A 113 -11.64 -1.43 -20.50
N GLN A 114 -12.73 -2.16 -20.71
CA GLN A 114 -13.79 -1.71 -21.61
C GLN A 114 -14.49 -0.54 -20.93
N THR A 115 -14.14 0.68 -21.33
CA THR A 115 -14.90 1.85 -20.93
C THR A 115 -16.26 1.75 -21.60
N THR A 116 -17.34 1.83 -20.82
CA THR A 116 -18.68 1.99 -21.39
C THR A 116 -18.65 3.24 -22.28
N PRO A 117 -18.91 3.12 -23.59
CA PRO A 117 -18.88 4.27 -24.48
C PRO A 117 -19.97 5.23 -24.05
N LEU A 118 -19.60 6.50 -23.85
CA LEU A 118 -20.54 7.56 -23.56
C LEU A 118 -21.47 7.71 -24.77
N THR A 119 -22.78 7.70 -24.54
CA THR A 119 -23.72 7.96 -25.64
C THR A 119 -23.59 9.41 -26.11
N TRP A 120 -23.95 9.70 -27.36
CA TRP A 120 -23.90 11.08 -27.87
C TRP A 120 -24.75 12.04 -27.03
N GLU A 121 -25.91 11.60 -26.55
CA GLU A 121 -26.77 12.39 -25.67
C GLU A 121 -26.13 12.70 -24.32
N GLU A 122 -25.37 11.76 -23.75
CA GLU A 122 -24.61 11.98 -22.52
C GLU A 122 -23.40 12.89 -22.76
N ALA A 123 -22.72 12.75 -23.90
CA ALA A 123 -21.61 13.60 -24.31
C ALA A 123 -22.06 15.06 -24.47
N ASP A 124 -23.17 15.29 -25.17
CA ASP A 124 -23.76 16.62 -25.34
C ASP A 124 -24.19 17.22 -24.00
N ARG A 125 -24.77 16.42 -23.11
CA ARG A 125 -25.12 16.86 -21.75
C ARG A 125 -23.88 17.22 -20.93
N HIS A 126 -22.80 16.45 -21.06
CA HIS A 126 -21.56 16.72 -20.36
C HIS A 126 -20.88 18.00 -20.87
N LEU A 127 -20.89 18.21 -22.19
CA LEU A 127 -20.40 19.44 -22.83
C LEU A 127 -21.24 20.65 -22.42
N ALA A 128 -22.57 20.51 -22.40
CA ALA A 128 -23.46 21.56 -21.93
C ALA A 128 -23.15 21.93 -20.48
N ASN A 129 -22.99 20.94 -19.59
CA ASN A 129 -22.64 21.17 -18.18
C ASN A 129 -21.28 21.84 -18.00
N MET A 130 -20.28 21.51 -18.82
CA MET A 130 -18.96 22.15 -18.78
C MET A 130 -18.97 23.58 -19.32
N ALA A 131 -19.89 23.92 -20.22
CA ALA A 131 -20.04 25.25 -20.79
C ALA A 131 -20.81 26.22 -19.86
N VAL A 132 -21.49 25.70 -18.83
CA VAL A 132 -22.15 26.55 -17.83
C VAL A 132 -21.09 27.26 -17.00
N GLN A 133 -21.16 28.60 -16.97
CA GLN A 133 -20.30 29.39 -16.09
C GLN A 133 -20.56 29.03 -14.63
N ALA A 134 -19.48 28.85 -13.86
CA ALA A 134 -19.58 28.57 -12.44
C ALA A 134 -20.40 29.66 -11.76
N ASN A 135 -21.55 29.30 -11.19
CA ASN A 135 -22.37 30.22 -10.43
C ASN A 135 -21.57 30.78 -9.24
N PRO A 136 -21.31 32.09 -9.18
CA PRO A 136 -20.48 32.70 -8.14
C PRO A 136 -21.13 32.68 -6.75
N THR A 137 -22.43 32.38 -6.67
CA THR A 137 -23.19 32.28 -5.41
C THR A 137 -23.37 30.84 -4.93
N ALA A 138 -23.00 29.84 -5.74
CA ALA A 138 -23.12 28.43 -5.38
C ALA A 138 -21.82 27.93 -4.72
N SER A 139 -21.96 27.22 -3.60
CA SER A 139 -20.86 26.46 -3.01
C SER A 139 -20.76 25.11 -3.70
N TYR A 140 -19.60 24.82 -4.30
CA TYR A 140 -19.29 23.52 -4.90
C TYR A 140 -18.74 22.51 -3.88
N HIS A 141 -18.68 22.90 -2.61
CA HIS A 141 -18.38 21.95 -1.55
C HIS A 141 -19.59 21.05 -1.32
N LEU A 142 -19.33 19.75 -1.17
CA LEU A 142 -20.36 18.83 -0.71
C LEU A 142 -20.92 19.33 0.64
N PRO A 143 -22.24 19.43 0.79
CA PRO A 143 -22.85 19.76 2.07
C PRO A 143 -22.35 18.82 3.17
N PRO A 144 -22.14 19.30 4.41
CA PRO A 144 -21.69 18.47 5.52
C PRO A 144 -22.57 17.23 5.74
N GLU A 145 -23.87 17.36 5.50
CA GLU A 145 -24.85 16.27 5.57
C GLU A 145 -24.53 15.15 4.58
N LYS A 146 -24.18 15.50 3.34
CA LYS A 146 -23.81 14.54 2.30
C LYS A 146 -22.47 13.89 2.58
N LEU A 147 -21.50 14.65 3.07
CA LEU A 147 -20.23 14.09 3.54
C LEU A 147 -20.45 13.07 4.67
N ALA A 148 -21.31 13.39 5.64
CA ALA A 148 -21.65 12.47 6.73
C ALA A 148 -22.37 11.22 6.21
N GLU A 149 -23.27 11.36 5.23
CA GLU A 149 -23.95 10.23 4.58
C GLU A 149 -22.94 9.27 3.93
N PHE A 150 -21.99 9.77 3.14
CA PHE A 150 -20.92 8.95 2.55
C PHE A 150 -20.05 8.28 3.61
N GLN A 151 -19.65 9.03 4.66
CA GLN A 151 -18.87 8.46 5.76
C GLN A 151 -19.61 7.38 6.54
N ASN A 152 -20.93 7.51 6.67
CA ASN A 152 -21.77 6.51 7.34
C ASN A 152 -21.96 5.28 6.45
N TYR A 153 -22.13 5.47 5.14
CA TYR A 153 -22.17 4.38 4.17
C TYR A 153 -20.86 3.59 4.19
N ASP A 154 -19.72 4.27 4.14
CA ASP A 154 -18.40 3.63 4.19
C ASP A 154 -18.18 2.88 5.50
N ARG A 155 -18.64 3.45 6.64
CA ARG A 155 -18.60 2.78 7.94
C ARG A 155 -19.52 1.56 8.01
N ALA A 156 -20.73 1.64 7.49
CA ALA A 156 -21.69 0.54 7.52
C ALA A 156 -21.24 -0.64 6.64
N ASN A 157 -20.55 -0.35 5.54
CA ASN A 157 -20.02 -1.36 4.63
C ASN A 157 -18.57 -1.74 4.94
N ALA A 158 -17.99 -1.22 6.03
CA ALA A 158 -16.61 -1.49 6.40
C ALA A 158 -16.41 -3.00 6.65
N GLY A 159 -15.59 -3.62 5.81
CA GLY A 159 -15.27 -5.05 5.91
C GLY A 159 -16.24 -5.98 5.20
N GLN A 160 -17.28 -5.45 4.53
CA GLN A 160 -18.05 -6.25 3.58
C GLN A 160 -17.27 -6.41 2.27
N PRO A 161 -17.35 -7.59 1.62
CA PRO A 161 -16.76 -7.77 0.31
C PRO A 161 -17.46 -6.85 -0.71
N PRO A 162 -16.73 -6.33 -1.73
CA PRO A 162 -17.36 -5.54 -2.77
C PRO A 162 -18.37 -6.38 -3.56
N PRO A 163 -19.47 -5.80 -4.05
CA PRO A 163 -20.41 -6.45 -4.94
C PRO A 163 -19.73 -7.19 -6.11
N ASP A 164 -20.20 -8.40 -6.42
CA ASP A 164 -19.69 -9.21 -7.54
C ASP A 164 -19.95 -8.58 -8.92
N SER A 165 -20.89 -7.64 -9.01
CA SER A 165 -21.20 -6.91 -10.23
C SER A 165 -20.16 -5.86 -10.64
N MET A 166 -19.14 -5.61 -9.80
CA MET A 166 -18.08 -4.65 -10.11
C MET A 166 -17.07 -5.20 -11.11
N CYS A 167 -16.50 -4.29 -11.90
CA CYS A 167 -15.32 -4.60 -12.71
C CYS A 167 -14.19 -5.14 -11.81
N PRO A 168 -13.47 -6.21 -12.20
CA PRO A 168 -12.41 -6.79 -11.38
C PRO A 168 -11.34 -5.79 -10.92
N HIS A 169 -11.04 -4.79 -11.76
CA HIS A 169 -10.10 -3.72 -11.41
C HIS A 169 -10.62 -2.83 -10.29
N GLU A 170 -11.88 -2.41 -10.37
CA GLU A 170 -12.52 -1.59 -9.34
C GLU A 170 -12.68 -2.39 -8.04
N ARG A 171 -13.07 -3.67 -8.15
CA ARG A 171 -13.17 -4.58 -7.02
C ARG A 171 -11.85 -4.68 -6.26
N THR A 172 -10.75 -4.99 -6.96
CA THR A 172 -9.44 -5.14 -6.33
C THR A 172 -8.99 -3.83 -5.69
N ALA A 173 -9.21 -2.69 -6.35
CA ALA A 173 -8.88 -1.39 -5.77
C ALA A 173 -9.65 -1.11 -4.47
N ARG A 174 -10.94 -1.47 -4.41
CA ARG A 174 -11.74 -1.33 -3.18
C ARG A 174 -11.31 -2.29 -2.08
N GLU A 175 -10.94 -3.53 -2.42
CA GLU A 175 -10.43 -4.49 -1.45
C GLU A 175 -9.11 -4.00 -0.83
N VAL A 176 -8.16 -3.55 -1.66
CA VAL A 176 -6.89 -2.96 -1.20
C VAL A 176 -7.13 -1.74 -0.32
N LEU A 177 -8.05 -0.85 -0.70
CA LEU A 177 -8.41 0.31 0.12
C LEU A 177 -9.01 -0.11 1.47
N ALA A 178 -9.90 -1.10 1.47
CA ALA A 178 -10.52 -1.61 2.70
C ALA A 178 -9.49 -2.23 3.66
N ILE A 179 -8.49 -2.93 3.11
CA ILE A 179 -7.35 -3.50 3.87
C ILE A 179 -6.55 -2.37 4.51
N ALA A 180 -6.18 -1.35 3.74
CA ALA A 180 -5.43 -0.20 4.25
C ALA A 180 -6.20 0.54 5.37
N GLN A 181 -7.50 0.78 5.17
CA GLN A 181 -8.36 1.41 6.18
C GLN A 181 -8.47 0.57 7.45
N ARG A 182 -8.51 -0.76 7.34
CA ARG A 182 -8.50 -1.66 8.49
C ARG A 182 -7.18 -1.54 9.26
N GLY A 183 -6.04 -1.49 8.56
CA GLY A 183 -4.74 -1.26 9.18
C GLY A 183 -4.65 0.06 9.93
N VAL A 184 -5.17 1.15 9.35
CA VAL A 184 -5.23 2.45 10.04
C VAL A 184 -6.04 2.37 11.34
N ARG A 185 -7.23 1.77 11.29
CA ARG A 185 -8.08 1.60 12.49
C ARG A 185 -7.40 0.77 13.57
N ASP A 186 -6.73 -0.32 13.20
CA ASP A 186 -6.03 -1.17 14.18
C ASP A 186 -4.84 -0.46 14.81
N MET A 187 -4.06 0.31 14.03
CA MET A 187 -2.98 1.15 14.55
C MET A 187 -3.51 2.22 15.51
N GLU A 188 -4.57 2.93 15.12
CA GLU A 188 -5.20 3.96 15.95
C GLU A 188 -5.79 3.36 17.23
N SER A 189 -6.48 2.23 17.12
CA SER A 189 -7.02 1.49 18.25
C SER A 189 -5.92 1.09 19.23
N TYR A 190 -4.78 0.57 18.73
CA TYR A 190 -3.64 0.25 19.59
C TYR A 190 -3.10 1.47 20.32
N SER A 191 -2.81 2.55 19.60
CA SER A 191 -2.31 3.80 20.16
C SER A 191 -3.27 4.42 21.19
N MET A 192 -4.58 4.48 20.87
CA MET A 192 -5.56 5.20 21.68
C MET A 192 -6.13 4.37 22.82
N ASN A 193 -6.39 3.08 22.60
CA ASN A 193 -7.04 2.23 23.61
C ASN A 193 -6.03 1.54 24.52
N HIS A 194 -4.85 1.17 24.02
CA HIS A 194 -3.84 0.45 24.81
C HIS A 194 -2.73 1.36 25.32
N ILE A 195 -2.09 2.15 24.46
CA ILE A 195 -0.89 2.91 24.84
C ILE A 195 -1.21 4.19 25.61
N LYS A 196 -2.22 4.95 25.18
CA LYS A 196 -2.56 6.25 25.76
C LYS A 196 -2.77 6.18 27.28
N GLY A 197 -3.56 5.22 27.76
CA GLY A 197 -3.85 5.08 29.19
C GLY A 197 -2.59 4.82 30.02
N ILE A 198 -1.69 3.96 29.54
CA ILE A 198 -0.41 3.66 30.20
C ILE A 198 0.48 4.90 30.22
N ARG A 199 0.60 5.59 29.07
CA ARG A 199 1.36 6.83 28.95
C ARG A 199 0.87 7.92 29.88
N ASP A 200 -0.45 8.12 29.97
CA ASP A 200 -1.06 9.12 30.84
C ASP A 200 -0.79 8.82 32.32
N GLN A 201 -0.84 7.55 32.73
CA GLN A 201 -0.50 7.13 34.09
C GLN A 201 0.98 7.34 34.42
N LEU A 202 1.88 7.01 33.48
CA LEU A 202 3.31 7.25 33.63
C LEU A 202 3.61 8.75 33.75
N ASN A 203 3.04 9.58 32.87
CA ASN A 203 3.23 11.03 32.90
C ASN A 203 2.76 11.63 34.24
N LYS A 204 1.57 11.24 34.73
CA LYS A 204 1.07 11.69 36.04
C LYS A 204 1.99 11.28 37.19
N SER A 205 2.53 10.06 37.13
CA SER A 205 3.45 9.54 38.16
C SER A 205 4.79 10.27 38.14
N ILE A 206 5.33 10.56 36.95
CA ILE A 206 6.56 11.35 36.76
C ILE A 206 6.37 12.76 37.32
N GLU A 207 5.26 13.44 37.00
CA GLU A 207 4.99 14.78 37.51
C GLU A 207 4.87 14.81 39.03
N LYS A 208 4.17 13.83 39.62
CA LYS A 208 4.01 13.71 41.06
C LYS A 208 5.37 13.52 41.75
N GLU A 209 6.21 12.66 41.20
CA GLU A 209 7.54 12.37 41.76
C GLU A 209 8.46 13.59 41.61
N LYS A 210 8.46 14.27 40.45
CA LYS A 210 9.21 15.52 40.26
C LYS A 210 8.82 16.61 41.26
N ARG A 211 7.54 16.73 41.61
CA ARG A 211 7.06 17.67 42.63
C ARG A 211 7.43 17.27 44.07
N ALA A 212 7.62 15.99 44.33
CA ALA A 212 7.98 15.49 45.66
C ALA A 212 9.48 15.66 45.97
N HIS A 213 10.32 15.73 44.94
CA HIS A 213 11.78 15.92 45.04
C HIS A 213 12.25 17.32 44.60
N ALA A 214 11.32 18.26 44.38
CA ALA A 214 11.61 19.68 44.16
C ALA A 214 11.51 20.44 45.48
#